data_AF-A0A5Q2RIC0-F1
#
_entry.id   AF-A0A5Q2RIC0-F1
#
_cell.length_a   1.000
_cell.length_b   1.000
_cell.length_c   1.000
_cell.angle_alpha   90.00
_cell.angle_beta   90.00
_cell.angle_gamma   90.00
#
_symmetry.space_group_name_H-M   'P 1'
#
loop_
_entity.id
_entity.type
_entity.pdbx_description
1 polymer ?
#
loop_
_entity_poly.entity_id
_entity_poly.type
_entity_poly.pdbx_seq_one_letter_code
_entity_poly.pdbx_strand_id
1 'polypeptide(L)'
;MPDENVIIAVPTEVGPEERAAVGFDDGSRARIDLTDERAAGLAEILAGLRDLRRPAYVELDAATGAVVELRIPHVSRVARVMTLDEDVVAVQLELSHARHLLRADTDGYEGMRDLLRRSVEDGTVLVVTEDDRHHIIDVRPSRWEIEWPPPVRQQLPRWLRWVPEPLVPVVRRVFHLSEDALSWLLWWLFPVSGAKARQVFDALNTLSCHPVNVPVPCIPFLYPDDGCWGRAHEMTRLMKGMSVRPRKVWIEGWLGPATRNNPSCEVFWGWHVAPTLRVRRWLWIFMARTEVIDPALFGGPVAQSTWKSVQNDPNATLTPSSASIFYLWGSVTDPDNSQTEGVLATYRLHLRNRSLSPSGPPPYAHCPV
;
A
#
# COMPACT_ATOMS: atom_id res chain seq x y z
N MET A 1 -19.84 19.85 -14.92
CA MET A 1 -18.62 20.70 -14.97
C MET A 1 -17.80 20.32 -13.74
N PRO A 2 -16.46 20.34 -13.78
CA PRO A 2 -15.70 20.13 -12.54
C PRO A 2 -16.21 21.14 -11.50
N ASP A 3 -16.50 20.66 -10.30
CA ASP A 3 -16.98 21.50 -9.23
C ASP A 3 -15.94 22.61 -9.00
N GLU A 4 -16.35 23.88 -9.12
CA GLU A 4 -15.43 25.03 -9.16
C GLU A 4 -14.63 25.18 -7.85
N ASN A 5 -15.06 24.47 -6.81
CA ASN A 5 -14.46 24.46 -5.49
C ASN A 5 -13.54 23.26 -5.23
N VAL A 6 -13.17 22.48 -6.26
CA VAL A 6 -12.31 21.31 -6.12
C VAL A 6 -10.97 21.50 -6.82
N ILE A 7 -9.87 21.36 -6.06
CA ILE A 7 -8.50 21.35 -6.57
C ILE A 7 -7.99 19.92 -6.59
N ILE A 8 -7.43 19.48 -7.73
CA ILE A 8 -6.69 18.23 -7.85
C ILE A 8 -5.31 18.54 -8.44
N ALA A 9 -4.34 18.75 -7.55
CA ALA A 9 -3.05 19.30 -7.93
C ALA A 9 -1.95 18.95 -6.92
N VAL A 10 -0.69 19.03 -7.35
CA VAL A 10 0.47 18.82 -6.46
C VAL A 10 0.71 20.10 -5.67
N PRO A 11 0.74 20.05 -4.32
CA PRO A 11 1.09 21.22 -3.53
C PRO A 11 2.53 21.64 -3.85
N THR A 12 2.76 22.94 -4.06
CA THR A 12 4.08 23.52 -4.37
C THR A 12 4.61 24.38 -3.23
N GLU A 13 3.71 25.03 -2.51
CA GLU A 13 4.01 25.87 -1.36
C GLU A 13 3.03 25.55 -0.24
N VAL A 14 3.54 25.36 0.97
CA VAL A 14 2.74 25.31 2.19
C VAL A 14 3.31 26.40 3.08
N GLY A 15 2.58 27.52 3.17
CA GLY A 15 3.00 28.67 3.95
C GLY A 15 3.16 28.31 5.44
N PRO A 16 3.97 29.07 6.20
CA PRO A 16 4.01 28.91 7.65
C PRO A 16 2.60 29.07 8.23
N GLU A 17 2.35 28.48 9.40
CA GLU A 17 1.03 28.50 10.07
C GLU A 17 0.40 29.90 10.07
N GLU A 18 1.20 30.96 10.25
CA GLU A 18 0.75 32.36 10.25
C GLU A 18 0.14 32.87 8.94
N ARG A 19 0.45 32.26 7.80
CA ARG A 19 -0.08 32.66 6.47
C ARG A 19 -1.16 31.72 5.94
N ALA A 20 -1.18 30.49 6.44
CA ALA A 20 -2.17 29.44 6.13
C ALA A 20 -2.49 29.24 4.63
N ALA A 21 -1.61 29.68 3.72
CA ALA A 21 -1.85 29.62 2.29
C ALA A 21 -1.14 28.41 1.68
N VAL A 22 -1.82 27.72 0.78
CA VAL A 22 -1.31 26.57 0.05
C VAL A 22 -1.35 26.90 -1.44
N GLY A 23 -0.22 26.79 -2.11
CA GLY A 23 -0.09 26.92 -3.56
C GLY A 23 -0.02 25.55 -4.24
N PHE A 24 -0.55 25.44 -5.45
CA PHE A 24 -0.56 24.23 -6.25
C PHE A 24 0.12 24.42 -7.61
N ASP A 25 0.51 23.33 -8.26
CA ASP A 25 1.25 23.33 -9.53
C ASP A 25 0.43 23.78 -10.76
N ASP A 26 -0.90 23.84 -10.65
CA ASP A 26 -1.76 24.49 -11.66
C ASP A 26 -2.01 25.97 -11.42
N GLY A 27 -1.39 26.56 -10.40
CA GLY A 27 -1.60 27.95 -10.00
C GLY A 27 -2.82 28.17 -9.11
N SER A 28 -3.60 27.13 -8.80
CA SER A 28 -4.68 27.20 -7.82
C SER A 28 -4.12 27.48 -6.42
N ARG A 29 -4.98 28.02 -5.54
CA ARG A 29 -4.61 28.34 -4.16
C ARG A 29 -5.72 27.90 -3.21
N ALA A 30 -5.34 27.41 -2.04
CA ALA A 30 -6.23 27.11 -0.93
C ALA A 30 -5.76 27.80 0.35
N ARG A 31 -6.66 27.90 1.34
CA ARG A 31 -6.35 28.40 2.68
C ARG A 31 -6.64 27.33 3.72
N ILE A 32 -5.76 27.16 4.70
CA ILE A 32 -6.05 26.37 5.90
C ILE A 32 -6.70 27.30 6.92
N ASP A 33 -7.85 26.91 7.47
CA ASP A 33 -8.45 27.67 8.57
C ASP A 33 -7.69 27.39 9.86
N LEU A 34 -7.00 28.39 10.42
CA LEU A 34 -6.21 28.22 11.65
C LEU A 34 -7.06 28.06 12.90
N THR A 35 -8.37 28.28 12.80
CA THR A 35 -9.32 27.99 13.88
C THR A 35 -9.79 26.54 13.86
N ASP A 36 -9.53 25.81 12.77
CA ASP A 36 -9.80 24.38 12.66
C ASP A 36 -8.76 23.58 13.46
N GLU A 37 -9.20 22.69 14.34
CA GLU A 37 -8.32 21.81 15.11
C GLU A 37 -7.46 20.89 14.24
N ARG A 38 -7.88 20.66 12.98
CA ARG A 38 -7.16 19.88 11.97
C ARG A 38 -6.05 20.65 11.28
N ALA A 39 -5.95 21.97 11.47
CA ALA A 39 -5.07 22.86 10.69
C ALA A 39 -3.62 22.37 10.59
N ALA A 40 -3.01 22.02 11.73
CA ALA A 40 -1.63 21.52 11.78
C ALA A 40 -1.48 20.19 11.02
N GLY A 41 -2.44 19.27 11.18
CA GLY A 41 -2.43 17.99 10.49
C GLY A 41 -2.62 18.14 8.97
N LEU A 42 -3.50 19.03 8.52
CA LEU A 42 -3.68 19.34 7.10
C LEU A 42 -2.41 19.92 6.49
N ALA A 43 -1.75 20.84 7.19
CA ALA A 43 -0.48 21.44 6.75
C ALA A 43 0.63 20.38 6.62
N GLU A 44 0.76 19.49 7.60
CA GLU A 44 1.70 18.36 7.57
C GLU A 44 1.45 17.43 6.38
N ILE A 45 0.18 17.07 6.11
CA ILE A 45 -0.16 16.19 4.98
C ILE A 45 0.19 16.86 3.65
N LEU A 46 -0.22 18.11 3.46
CA LEU A 46 0.05 18.85 2.23
C LEU A 46 1.56 19.07 1.99
N ALA A 47 2.32 19.31 3.06
CA ALA A 47 3.78 19.38 2.98
C ALA A 47 4.39 18.03 2.60
N GLY A 48 3.90 16.93 3.19
CA GLY A 48 4.33 15.58 2.82
C GLY A 48 4.00 15.22 1.36
N LEU A 49 2.82 15.61 0.87
CA LEU A 49 2.43 15.41 -0.53
C LEU A 49 3.31 16.23 -1.49
N ARG A 50 3.65 17.48 -1.15
CA ARG A 50 4.64 18.28 -1.88
C ARG A 50 5.98 17.56 -1.98
N ASP A 51 6.48 17.08 -0.84
CA ASP A 51 7.80 16.45 -0.78
C ASP A 51 7.84 15.12 -1.57
N LEU A 52 6.72 14.40 -1.61
CA LEU A 52 6.53 13.20 -2.44
C LEU A 52 6.14 13.51 -3.91
N ARG A 53 5.93 14.79 -4.25
CA ARG A 53 5.38 15.23 -5.54
C ARG A 53 4.10 14.50 -5.93
N ARG A 54 3.21 14.30 -4.96
CA ARG A 54 1.91 13.65 -5.16
C ARG A 54 0.77 14.67 -5.12
N PRO A 55 -0.28 14.47 -5.93
CA PRO A 55 -1.44 15.35 -5.91
C PRO A 55 -2.22 15.21 -4.60
N ALA A 56 -2.87 16.31 -4.23
CA ALA A 56 -3.94 16.34 -3.24
C ALA A 56 -5.27 16.57 -3.96
N TYR A 57 -6.33 15.96 -3.45
CA TYR A 57 -7.71 16.35 -3.76
C TYR A 57 -8.19 17.22 -2.61
N VAL A 58 -8.59 18.46 -2.90
CA VAL A 58 -8.95 19.45 -1.90
C VAL A 58 -10.28 20.07 -2.28
N GLU A 59 -11.27 19.94 -1.41
CA GLU A 59 -12.52 20.70 -1.51
C GLU A 59 -12.41 21.98 -0.70
N LEU A 60 -12.93 23.06 -1.25
CA LEU A 60 -12.88 24.40 -0.68
C LEU A 60 -14.26 24.91 -0.28
N ASP A 61 -14.30 25.65 0.82
CA ASP A 61 -15.42 26.53 1.12
C ASP A 61 -15.46 27.68 0.09
N ALA A 62 -16.57 27.79 -0.64
CA ALA A 62 -16.71 28.73 -1.75
C ALA A 62 -16.56 30.21 -1.33
N ALA A 63 -16.88 30.56 -0.08
CA ALA A 63 -16.84 31.93 0.41
C ALA A 63 -15.44 32.34 0.88
N THR A 64 -14.70 31.42 1.48
CA THR A 64 -13.44 31.71 2.18
C THR A 64 -12.21 31.12 1.49
N GLY A 65 -12.39 30.19 0.56
CA GLY A 65 -11.32 29.39 -0.04
C GLY A 65 -10.63 28.47 0.97
N ALA A 66 -11.27 28.22 2.12
CA ALA A 66 -10.71 27.36 3.16
C ALA A 66 -10.85 25.88 2.79
N VAL A 67 -9.85 25.07 3.10
CA VAL A 67 -9.90 23.61 2.93
C VAL A 67 -10.96 23.03 3.85
N VAL A 68 -12.02 22.45 3.30
CA VAL A 68 -13.05 21.73 4.06
C VAL A 68 -12.77 20.25 4.11
N GLU A 69 -12.25 19.71 3.00
CA GLU A 69 -11.94 18.29 2.84
C GLU A 69 -10.60 18.10 2.10
N LEU A 70 -9.82 17.13 2.58
CA LEU A 70 -8.55 16.72 2.01
C LEU A 70 -8.55 15.21 1.78
N ARG A 71 -8.23 14.79 0.57
CA ARG A 71 -8.05 13.40 0.19
C ARG A 71 -6.74 13.22 -0.55
N ILE A 72 -6.18 12.02 -0.42
CA ILE A 72 -4.95 11.63 -1.11
C ILE A 72 -5.34 10.68 -2.24
N PRO A 73 -5.42 11.15 -3.49
CA PRO A 73 -5.81 10.30 -4.60
C PRO A 73 -4.72 9.30 -4.98
N HIS A 74 -5.15 8.20 -5.58
CA HIS A 74 -4.26 7.24 -6.23
C HIS A 74 -3.84 7.79 -7.58
N VAL A 75 -2.54 7.84 -7.85
CA VAL A 75 -2.03 8.05 -9.20
C VAL A 75 -1.55 6.69 -9.67
N SER A 76 -2.27 6.04 -10.58
CA SER A 76 -1.99 4.67 -10.98
C SER A 76 -2.57 4.32 -12.36
N ARG A 77 -2.11 3.22 -12.95
CA ARG A 77 -2.76 2.59 -14.11
C ARG A 77 -3.90 1.71 -13.62
N VAL A 78 -4.95 1.62 -14.41
CA VAL A 78 -6.05 0.70 -14.16
C VAL A 78 -5.68 -0.66 -14.75
N ALA A 79 -5.51 -1.66 -13.88
CA ALA A 79 -5.22 -3.01 -14.29
C ALA A 79 -6.47 -3.73 -14.83
N ARG A 80 -7.63 -3.47 -14.21
CA ARG A 80 -8.89 -4.11 -14.58
C ARG A 80 -10.11 -3.32 -14.14
N VAL A 81 -11.17 -3.41 -14.94
CA VAL A 81 -12.52 -2.93 -14.59
C VAL A 81 -13.49 -4.12 -14.68
N MET A 82 -14.28 -4.34 -13.64
CA MET A 82 -15.21 -5.47 -13.53
C MET A 82 -16.60 -4.96 -13.11
N THR A 83 -17.63 -5.29 -13.86
CA THR A 83 -19.02 -5.09 -13.40
C THR A 83 -19.34 -6.12 -12.33
N LEU A 84 -19.68 -5.67 -11.13
CA LEU A 84 -20.10 -6.55 -10.02
C LEU A 84 -21.61 -6.74 -10.02
N ASP A 85 -22.33 -5.65 -10.31
CA ASP A 85 -23.78 -5.57 -10.39
C ASP A 85 -24.16 -4.52 -11.44
N GLU A 86 -25.45 -4.37 -11.77
CA GLU A 86 -25.97 -3.36 -12.71
C GLU A 86 -25.47 -1.94 -12.35
N ASP A 87 -25.39 -1.65 -11.04
CA ASP A 87 -25.07 -0.32 -10.52
C ASP A 87 -23.67 -0.19 -9.90
N VAL A 88 -22.83 -1.23 -9.94
CA VAL A 88 -21.52 -1.22 -9.27
C VAL A 88 -20.41 -1.80 -10.13
N VAL A 89 -19.36 -1.02 -10.30
CA VAL A 89 -18.13 -1.37 -11.02
C VAL A 89 -16.97 -1.45 -10.04
N ALA A 90 -16.31 -2.60 -9.95
CA ALA A 90 -15.04 -2.74 -9.27
C ALA A 90 -13.88 -2.37 -10.21
N VAL A 91 -12.92 -1.62 -9.67
CA VAL A 91 -11.72 -1.14 -10.35
C VAL A 91 -10.51 -1.65 -9.59
N GLN A 92 -9.58 -2.27 -10.32
CA GLN A 92 -8.29 -2.73 -9.79
C GLN A 92 -7.18 -1.85 -10.34
N LEU A 93 -6.36 -1.28 -9.46
CA LEU A 93 -5.19 -0.47 -9.82
C LEU A 93 -3.91 -1.32 -9.77
N GLU A 94 -2.91 -1.02 -10.59
CA GLU A 94 -1.73 -1.87 -10.83
C GLU A 94 -0.81 -2.06 -9.61
N LEU A 95 -0.88 -1.17 -8.61
CA LEU A 95 -0.21 -1.31 -7.30
C LEU A 95 -1.15 -0.84 -6.19
N SER A 96 -2.36 -1.40 -6.17
CA SER A 96 -3.25 -1.32 -5.03
C SER A 96 -3.75 -2.72 -4.73
N HIS A 97 -3.72 -3.07 -3.45
CA HIS A 97 -4.34 -4.31 -2.99
C HIS A 97 -5.82 -4.09 -2.64
N ALA A 98 -6.24 -2.84 -2.46
CA ALA A 98 -7.62 -2.45 -2.21
C ALA A 98 -8.54 -2.72 -3.42
N ARG A 99 -9.83 -2.82 -3.14
CA ARG A 99 -10.88 -2.88 -4.16
C ARG A 99 -11.60 -1.54 -4.22
N HIS A 100 -11.45 -0.85 -5.33
CA HIS A 100 -12.06 0.45 -5.56
C HIS A 100 -13.40 0.26 -6.27
N LEU A 101 -14.42 1.01 -5.88
CA LEU A 101 -15.79 0.82 -6.33
C LEU A 101 -16.33 2.11 -6.96
N LEU A 102 -16.77 2.06 -8.21
CA LEU A 102 -17.53 3.13 -8.83
C LEU A 102 -19.01 2.73 -8.87
N ARG A 103 -19.88 3.57 -8.34
CA ARG A 103 -21.32 3.30 -8.22
C ARG A 103 -22.13 4.17 -9.19
N ALA A 104 -23.26 3.68 -9.66
CA ALA A 104 -24.12 4.37 -10.62
C ALA A 104 -24.72 5.68 -10.09
N ASP A 105 -24.83 5.82 -8.76
CA ASP A 105 -25.28 7.03 -8.09
C ASP A 105 -24.19 8.11 -7.92
N THR A 106 -22.94 7.82 -8.30
CA THR A 106 -21.86 8.82 -8.29
C THR A 106 -22.07 9.84 -9.41
N ASP A 107 -21.96 11.14 -9.07
CA ASP A 107 -22.00 12.21 -10.07
C ASP A 107 -20.94 12.01 -11.16
N GLY A 108 -21.37 12.04 -12.42
CA GLY A 108 -20.48 11.78 -13.55
C GLY A 108 -20.10 10.30 -13.75
N TYR A 109 -20.84 9.36 -13.15
CA TYR A 109 -20.62 7.91 -13.24
C TYR A 109 -20.25 7.42 -14.65
N GLU A 110 -21.10 7.71 -15.65
CA GLU A 110 -20.90 7.25 -17.03
C GLU A 110 -19.55 7.73 -17.60
N GLY A 111 -19.20 9.00 -17.38
CA GLY A 111 -17.95 9.58 -17.84
C GLY A 111 -16.73 8.97 -17.16
N MET A 112 -16.79 8.74 -15.84
CA MET A 112 -15.73 8.08 -15.08
C MET A 112 -15.57 6.62 -15.48
N ARG A 113 -16.68 5.87 -15.63
CA ARG A 113 -16.67 4.47 -16.05
C ARG A 113 -16.04 4.31 -17.43
N ASP A 114 -16.39 5.17 -18.37
CA ASP A 114 -15.87 5.13 -19.73
C ASP A 114 -14.39 5.55 -19.79
N LEU A 115 -13.95 6.48 -18.94
CA LEU A 115 -12.54 6.83 -18.79
C LEU A 115 -11.73 5.67 -18.20
N LEU A 116 -12.22 5.02 -17.14
CA LEU A 116 -11.59 3.86 -16.52
C LEU A 116 -11.45 2.70 -17.53
N ARG A 117 -12.51 2.38 -18.28
CA ARG A 117 -12.47 1.31 -19.29
C ARG A 117 -11.46 1.61 -20.40
N ARG A 118 -11.45 2.83 -20.94
CA ARG A 118 -10.47 3.23 -21.96
C ARG A 118 -9.04 3.17 -21.45
N SER A 119 -8.80 3.57 -20.20
CA SER A 119 -7.47 3.54 -19.58
C SER A 119 -6.85 2.14 -19.46
N VAL A 120 -7.68 1.09 -19.40
CA VAL A 120 -7.22 -0.30 -19.44
C VAL A 120 -6.64 -0.64 -20.82
N GLU A 121 -7.24 -0.11 -21.89
CA GLU A 121 -6.85 -0.41 -23.27
C GLU A 121 -5.60 0.37 -23.70
N ASP A 122 -5.55 1.67 -23.40
CA ASP A 122 -4.45 2.56 -23.80
C ASP A 122 -3.35 2.69 -22.74
N GLY A 123 -3.58 2.14 -21.54
CA GLY A 123 -2.66 2.21 -20.41
C GLY A 123 -2.56 3.60 -19.77
N THR A 124 -3.46 4.54 -20.07
CA THR A 124 -3.41 5.90 -19.53
C THR A 124 -3.35 5.87 -18.00
N VAL A 125 -2.43 6.65 -17.44
CA VAL A 125 -2.33 6.83 -15.99
C VAL A 125 -3.45 7.75 -15.54
N LEU A 126 -4.19 7.33 -14.51
CA LEU A 126 -5.29 8.10 -13.95
C LEU A 126 -4.96 8.58 -12.53
N VAL A 127 -5.65 9.64 -12.15
CA VAL A 127 -5.78 10.14 -10.79
C VAL A 127 -7.17 9.70 -10.33
N VAL A 128 -7.22 8.82 -9.33
CA VAL A 128 -8.45 8.22 -8.81
C VAL A 128 -8.61 8.66 -7.36
N THR A 129 -9.65 9.44 -7.09
CA THR A 129 -9.99 9.89 -5.74
C THR A 129 -11.12 9.04 -5.19
N GLU A 130 -11.00 8.61 -3.94
CA GLU A 130 -11.99 7.77 -3.27
C GLU A 130 -12.34 8.27 -1.86
N ASP A 131 -13.43 7.76 -1.28
CA ASP A 131 -13.78 7.91 0.14
C ASP A 131 -13.18 6.79 1.01
N ASP A 132 -13.39 6.86 2.33
CA ASP A 132 -12.95 5.84 3.29
C ASP A 132 -13.62 4.46 3.10
N ARG A 133 -14.65 4.37 2.24
CA ARG A 133 -15.32 3.13 1.82
C ARG A 133 -14.81 2.63 0.47
N HIS A 134 -13.76 3.23 -0.07
CA HIS A 134 -13.24 2.97 -1.40
C HIS A 134 -14.24 3.24 -2.53
N HIS A 135 -15.23 4.10 -2.32
CA HIS A 135 -16.06 4.60 -3.41
C HIS A 135 -15.29 5.67 -4.18
N ILE A 136 -15.12 5.45 -5.47
CA ILE A 136 -14.53 6.40 -6.41
C ILE A 136 -15.49 7.58 -6.56
N ILE A 137 -14.97 8.78 -6.30
CA ILE A 137 -15.71 10.05 -6.38
C ILE A 137 -15.24 10.95 -7.52
N ASP A 138 -13.98 10.81 -7.97
CA ASP A 138 -13.44 11.57 -9.11
C ASP A 138 -12.36 10.75 -9.82
N VAL A 139 -12.34 10.82 -11.16
CA VAL A 139 -11.34 10.18 -12.01
C VAL A 139 -10.90 11.15 -13.09
N ARG A 140 -9.59 11.38 -13.21
CA ARG A 140 -9.03 12.26 -14.25
C ARG A 140 -7.77 11.64 -14.88
N PRO A 141 -7.46 11.96 -16.14
CA PRO A 141 -6.14 11.68 -16.69
C PRO A 141 -5.05 12.36 -15.85
N SER A 142 -4.00 11.63 -15.52
CA SER A 142 -2.85 12.21 -14.84
C SER A 142 -2.09 13.13 -15.80
N ARG A 143 -1.83 14.37 -15.37
CA ARG A 143 -0.84 15.25 -16.01
C ARG A 143 0.58 14.98 -15.55
N TRP A 144 0.72 14.17 -14.50
CA TRP A 144 2.00 13.79 -13.92
C TRP A 144 2.42 12.47 -14.50
N GLU A 145 3.63 12.43 -15.04
CA GLU A 145 4.31 11.17 -15.22
C GLU A 145 4.57 10.61 -13.83
N ILE A 146 3.92 9.49 -13.51
CA ILE A 146 4.46 8.65 -12.46
C ILE A 146 5.77 8.14 -13.04
N GLU A 147 6.90 8.53 -12.43
CA GLU A 147 8.09 7.69 -12.48
C GLU A 147 7.70 6.40 -11.76
N TRP A 148 7.00 5.53 -12.49
CA TRP A 148 6.98 4.12 -12.18
C TRP A 148 8.46 3.78 -12.12
N PRO A 149 8.99 3.35 -10.96
CA PRO A 149 10.33 2.80 -10.97
C PRO A 149 10.23 1.70 -12.04
N PRO A 150 10.99 1.81 -13.15
CA PRO A 150 11.00 0.73 -14.11
C PRO A 150 11.33 -0.51 -13.30
N PRO A 151 10.68 -1.66 -13.54
CA PRO A 151 10.95 -2.87 -12.76
C PRO A 151 12.45 -2.98 -12.63
N VAL A 152 12.99 -2.80 -11.41
CA VAL A 152 14.43 -2.69 -11.22
C VAL A 152 14.95 -4.02 -11.73
N ARG A 153 15.51 -4.00 -12.95
CA ARG A 153 16.11 -5.18 -13.55
C ARG A 153 17.18 -5.55 -12.55
N GLN A 154 16.96 -6.65 -11.84
CA GLN A 154 17.89 -7.15 -10.83
C GLN A 154 19.31 -6.96 -11.37
N GLN A 155 20.10 -6.15 -10.65
CA GLN A 155 21.46 -5.84 -11.07
C GLN A 155 22.20 -7.16 -11.22
N LEU A 156 22.61 -7.46 -12.45
CA LEU A 156 23.35 -8.67 -12.72
C LEU A 156 24.65 -8.64 -11.90
N PRO A 157 25.07 -9.77 -11.32
CA PRO A 157 26.43 -9.90 -10.79
C PRO A 157 27.45 -9.36 -11.80
N ARG A 158 28.47 -8.61 -11.33
CA ARG A 158 29.45 -7.96 -12.22
C ARG A 158 30.13 -8.91 -13.21
N TRP A 159 30.21 -10.21 -12.89
CA TRP A 159 30.79 -11.23 -13.76
C TRP A 159 29.92 -11.59 -14.98
N LEU A 160 28.60 -11.33 -14.95
CA LEU A 160 27.71 -11.55 -16.10
C LEU A 160 27.99 -10.58 -17.26
N ARG A 161 28.79 -9.51 -17.04
CA ARG A 161 29.31 -8.64 -18.10
C ARG A 161 30.22 -9.36 -19.11
N TRP A 162 30.73 -10.53 -18.74
CA TRP A 162 31.62 -11.36 -19.59
C TRP A 162 30.86 -12.46 -20.33
N VAL A 163 29.53 -12.57 -20.14
CA VAL A 163 28.68 -13.54 -20.84
C VAL A 163 28.25 -12.93 -22.18
N PRO A 164 28.39 -13.64 -23.31
CA PRO A 164 27.88 -13.16 -24.60
C PRO A 164 26.38 -12.84 -24.51
N GLU A 165 25.94 -11.67 -25.01
CA GLU A 165 24.55 -11.20 -25.03
C GLU A 165 23.49 -12.28 -25.30
N PRO A 166 23.61 -13.17 -26.32
CA PRO A 166 22.60 -14.20 -26.57
C PRO A 166 22.47 -15.25 -25.45
N LEU A 167 23.50 -15.41 -24.61
CA LEU A 167 23.51 -16.35 -23.48
C LEU A 167 23.11 -15.69 -22.15
N VAL A 168 23.12 -14.36 -22.06
CA VAL A 168 22.74 -13.61 -20.85
C VAL A 168 21.35 -14.02 -20.33
N PRO A 169 20.29 -14.16 -21.15
CA PRO A 169 18.97 -14.57 -20.65
C PRO A 169 18.98 -15.98 -20.03
N VAL A 170 19.72 -16.92 -20.61
CA VAL A 170 19.81 -18.30 -20.15
C VAL A 170 20.61 -18.38 -18.85
N VAL A 171 21.80 -17.78 -18.81
CA VAL A 171 22.64 -17.73 -17.60
C VAL A 171 21.92 -17.01 -16.47
N ARG A 172 21.22 -15.92 -16.77
CA ARG A 172 20.37 -15.21 -15.82
C ARG A 172 19.29 -16.12 -15.24
N ARG A 173 18.57 -16.86 -16.09
CA ARG A 173 17.53 -17.80 -15.64
C ARG A 173 18.10 -18.89 -14.75
N VAL A 174 19.24 -19.48 -15.12
CA VAL A 174 19.91 -20.52 -14.33
C VAL A 174 20.42 -19.98 -12.99
N PHE A 175 21.00 -18.78 -12.99
CA PHE A 175 21.51 -18.12 -11.79
C PHE A 175 20.39 -17.77 -10.80
N HIS A 176 19.28 -17.20 -11.26
CA HIS A 176 18.15 -16.93 -10.38
C HIS A 176 17.49 -18.21 -9.88
N LEU A 177 17.36 -19.24 -10.72
CA LEU A 177 16.88 -20.54 -10.29
C LEU A 177 17.79 -21.15 -9.22
N SER A 178 19.12 -20.99 -9.32
CA SER A 178 20.06 -21.52 -8.33
C SER A 178 20.08 -20.70 -7.04
N GLU A 179 19.99 -19.37 -7.10
CA GLU A 179 19.86 -18.52 -5.90
C GLU A 179 18.54 -18.73 -5.17
N ASP A 180 17.43 -18.81 -5.90
CA ASP A 180 16.11 -19.08 -5.30
C ASP A 180 16.03 -20.50 -4.74
N ALA A 181 16.61 -21.49 -5.42
CA ALA A 181 16.69 -22.86 -4.92
C ALA A 181 17.57 -22.96 -3.67
N LEU A 182 18.73 -22.30 -3.65
CA LEU A 182 19.60 -22.27 -2.48
C LEU A 182 18.96 -21.52 -1.32
N SER A 183 18.34 -20.36 -1.58
CA SER A 183 17.58 -19.59 -0.60
C SER A 183 16.43 -20.42 -0.02
N TRP A 184 15.69 -21.15 -0.86
CA TRP A 184 14.63 -22.06 -0.44
C TRP A 184 15.17 -23.21 0.41
N LEU A 185 16.26 -23.86 -0.01
CA LEU A 185 16.91 -24.94 0.72
C LEU A 185 17.40 -24.46 2.09
N LEU A 186 18.06 -23.30 2.15
CA LEU A 186 18.55 -22.68 3.38
C LEU A 186 17.42 -22.19 4.29
N TRP A 187 16.29 -21.78 3.73
CA TRP A 187 15.09 -21.48 4.51
C TRP A 187 14.49 -22.75 5.11
N TRP A 188 14.47 -23.84 4.33
CA TRP A 188 13.92 -25.12 4.76
C TRP A 188 14.78 -25.79 5.84
N LEU A 189 16.10 -25.76 5.70
CA LEU A 189 17.06 -26.39 6.61
C LEU A 189 17.20 -25.67 7.95
N PHE A 190 16.92 -24.37 8.03
CA PHE A 190 17.20 -23.54 9.20
C PHE A 190 15.94 -22.87 9.76
N PRO A 191 15.01 -23.64 10.34
CA PRO A 191 13.84 -23.07 11.00
C PRO A 191 14.23 -22.31 12.28
N VAL A 192 13.52 -21.23 12.57
CA VAL A 192 13.67 -20.48 13.83
C VAL A 192 12.86 -21.15 14.95
N SER A 193 13.20 -20.88 16.21
CA SER A 193 12.36 -21.31 17.34
C SER A 193 11.07 -20.47 17.41
N GLY A 194 10.02 -21.01 18.04
CA GLY A 194 8.80 -20.23 18.32
C GLY A 194 9.08 -18.96 19.13
N ALA A 195 9.99 -19.04 20.11
CA ALA A 195 10.43 -17.87 20.88
C ALA A 195 11.10 -16.81 19.99
N LYS A 196 11.94 -17.21 19.03
CA LYS A 196 12.57 -16.29 18.08
C LYS A 196 11.54 -15.68 17.12
N ALA A 197 10.57 -16.47 16.64
CA ALA A 197 9.48 -15.95 15.82
C ALA A 197 8.65 -14.90 16.58
N ARG A 198 8.34 -15.15 17.85
CA ARG A 198 7.67 -14.18 18.72
C ARG A 198 8.52 -12.91 18.93
N GLN A 199 9.81 -13.06 19.23
CA GLN A 199 10.73 -11.91 19.36
C GLN A 199 10.75 -11.05 18.09
N VAL A 200 10.83 -11.68 16.91
CA VAL A 200 10.80 -10.98 15.63
C VAL A 200 9.48 -10.23 15.44
N PHE A 201 8.35 -10.89 15.74
CA PHE A 201 7.05 -10.24 15.67
C PHE A 201 6.97 -9.03 16.60
N ASP A 202 7.35 -9.17 17.86
CA ASP A 202 7.26 -8.10 18.85
C ASP A 202 8.14 -6.90 18.44
N ALA A 203 9.36 -7.16 17.93
CA ALA A 203 10.27 -6.13 17.45
C ALA A 203 9.77 -5.39 16.19
N LEU A 204 9.00 -6.05 15.32
CA LEU A 204 8.37 -5.39 14.18
C LEU A 204 7.12 -4.61 14.60
N ASN A 205 6.34 -5.16 15.53
CA ASN A 205 5.14 -4.50 16.03
C ASN A 205 5.45 -3.21 16.79
N THR A 206 6.62 -3.09 17.44
CA THR A 206 7.05 -1.84 18.07
C THR A 206 7.29 -0.71 17.06
N LEU A 207 7.39 -1.02 15.77
CA LEU A 207 7.51 -0.03 14.70
C LEU A 207 6.15 0.41 14.15
N SER A 208 5.03 -0.04 14.72
CA SER A 208 3.71 0.41 14.30
C SER A 208 3.59 1.93 14.42
N CYS A 209 3.12 2.58 13.35
CA CYS A 209 2.86 4.01 13.39
C CYS A 209 1.79 4.33 14.44
N HIS A 210 2.04 5.37 15.23
CA HIS A 210 0.99 5.99 16.02
C HIS A 210 0.06 6.75 15.06
N PRO A 211 -1.28 6.63 15.20
CA PRO A 211 -2.23 7.10 14.20
C PRO A 211 -2.27 8.63 14.07
N VAL A 212 -2.17 9.34 15.20
CA VAL A 212 -2.17 10.81 15.23
C VAL A 212 -0.78 11.35 14.89
N ASN A 213 0.22 11.09 15.72
CA ASN A 213 1.60 11.48 15.45
C ASN A 213 2.28 10.36 14.69
N VAL A 214 2.57 10.53 13.40
CA VAL A 214 3.13 9.46 12.55
C VAL A 214 4.66 9.68 12.39
N PRO A 215 5.51 9.33 13.37
CA PRO A 215 6.94 9.60 13.31
C PRO A 215 7.63 8.73 12.26
N VAL A 216 8.67 9.26 11.62
CA VAL A 216 9.56 8.46 10.77
C VAL A 216 10.75 7.97 11.61
N PRO A 217 11.16 6.69 11.55
CA PRO A 217 10.60 5.60 10.76
C PRO A 217 9.53 4.79 11.52
N CYS A 218 8.34 4.61 10.93
CA CYS A 218 7.29 3.69 11.41
C CYS A 218 6.62 2.94 10.26
N ILE A 219 5.94 1.82 10.52
CA ILE A 219 5.21 1.03 9.54
C ILE A 219 3.70 1.23 9.78
N PRO A 220 2.92 1.68 8.78
CA PRO A 220 1.50 2.04 8.97
C PRO A 220 0.61 0.78 9.02
N PHE A 221 0.79 -0.07 10.03
CA PHE A 221 -0.06 -1.26 10.24
C PHE A 221 -1.52 -0.89 10.56
N LEU A 222 -1.75 0.29 11.13
CA LEU A 222 -3.08 0.83 11.43
C LEU A 222 -3.77 1.46 10.21
N TYR A 223 -3.20 1.33 9.01
CA TYR A 223 -3.85 1.68 7.74
C TYR A 223 -3.95 0.43 6.86
N PRO A 224 -4.97 -0.43 7.06
CA PRO A 224 -5.05 -1.74 6.41
C PRO A 224 -5.50 -1.67 4.94
N ASP A 225 -6.09 -0.55 4.54
CA ASP A 225 -6.79 -0.33 3.27
C ASP A 225 -5.94 -0.68 2.08
N ASP A 226 -4.68 -0.23 2.09
CA ASP A 226 -3.77 -0.43 0.98
C ASP A 226 -2.29 -0.45 1.46
N GLY A 227 -1.33 -0.74 0.59
CA GLY A 227 0.11 -0.68 0.89
C GLY A 227 0.76 -1.91 1.53
N CYS A 228 0.10 -3.08 1.47
CA CYS A 228 0.62 -4.29 2.13
C CYS A 228 2.00 -4.72 1.63
N TRP A 229 2.30 -4.52 0.34
CA TRP A 229 3.57 -4.92 -0.25
C TRP A 229 4.75 -4.09 0.29
N GLY A 230 4.56 -2.78 0.51
CA GLY A 230 5.55 -1.92 1.16
C GLY A 230 5.80 -2.34 2.61
N ARG A 231 4.73 -2.57 3.38
CA ARG A 231 4.84 -3.08 4.77
C ARG A 231 5.57 -4.42 4.82
N ALA A 232 5.20 -5.36 3.96
CA ALA A 232 5.82 -6.68 3.89
C ALA A 232 7.28 -6.58 3.48
N HIS A 233 7.64 -5.72 2.53
CA HIS A 233 9.01 -5.56 2.09
C HIS A 233 9.90 -5.01 3.21
N GLU A 234 9.46 -3.96 3.89
CA GLU A 234 10.19 -3.38 5.02
C GLU A 234 10.36 -4.37 6.17
N MET A 235 9.30 -5.11 6.52
CA MET A 235 9.40 -6.18 7.51
C MET A 235 10.43 -7.24 7.08
N THR A 236 10.46 -7.66 5.81
CA THR A 236 11.48 -8.61 5.34
C THR A 236 12.90 -8.06 5.40
N ARG A 237 13.11 -6.76 5.17
CA ARG A 237 14.42 -6.09 5.30
C ARG A 237 14.89 -6.12 6.75
N LEU A 238 14.03 -5.72 7.68
CA LEU A 238 14.31 -5.71 9.12
C LEU A 238 14.56 -7.11 9.66
N MET A 239 13.76 -8.10 9.25
CA MET A 239 13.96 -9.51 9.60
C MET A 239 15.34 -10.05 9.18
N LYS A 240 15.82 -9.70 7.97
CA LYS A 240 17.18 -10.05 7.56
C LYS A 240 18.23 -9.43 8.49
N GLY A 241 18.03 -8.18 8.91
CA GLY A 241 18.86 -7.51 9.92
C GLY A 241 18.82 -8.21 11.30
N MET A 242 17.71 -8.86 11.65
CA MET A 242 17.57 -9.71 12.84
C MET A 242 18.18 -11.12 12.69
N SER A 243 18.95 -11.36 11.62
CA SER A 243 19.58 -12.64 11.29
C SER A 243 18.60 -13.81 11.12
N VAL A 244 17.38 -13.53 10.66
CA VAL A 244 16.42 -14.57 10.24
C VAL A 244 16.25 -14.57 8.72
N ARG A 245 15.74 -15.68 8.18
CA ARG A 245 15.52 -15.84 6.73
C ARG A 245 14.03 -15.77 6.44
N PRO A 246 13.47 -14.59 6.13
CA PRO A 246 12.07 -14.50 5.76
C PRO A 246 11.85 -14.98 4.32
N ARG A 247 10.61 -15.38 4.04
CA ARG A 247 10.02 -15.44 2.70
C ARG A 247 8.77 -14.56 2.68
N LYS A 248 7.99 -14.57 1.60
CA LYS A 248 6.65 -13.96 1.58
C LYS A 248 5.61 -15.00 1.18
N VAL A 249 4.39 -14.80 1.67
CA VAL A 249 3.19 -15.48 1.18
C VAL A 249 2.23 -14.42 0.67
N TRP A 250 1.75 -14.64 -0.54
CA TRP A 250 0.75 -13.83 -1.20
C TRP A 250 -0.57 -14.60 -1.15
N ILE A 251 -1.67 -13.89 -0.97
CA ILE A 251 -3.02 -14.40 -1.10
C ILE A 251 -3.77 -13.57 -2.13
N GLU A 252 -4.49 -14.23 -3.03
CA GLU A 252 -5.30 -13.60 -4.07
C GLU A 252 -6.73 -14.14 -3.97
N GLY A 253 -7.72 -13.24 -4.04
CA GLY A 253 -9.13 -13.61 -3.89
C GLY A 253 -10.04 -12.41 -3.67
N TRP A 254 -11.26 -12.70 -3.21
CA TRP A 254 -12.26 -11.74 -2.74
C TRP A 254 -12.12 -11.57 -1.23
N LEU A 255 -11.06 -10.89 -0.81
CA LEU A 255 -10.67 -10.83 0.59
C LEU A 255 -11.45 -9.72 1.31
N GLY A 256 -11.92 -10.03 2.52
CA GLY A 256 -12.70 -9.11 3.36
C GLY A 256 -12.44 -9.31 4.84
N PRO A 257 -11.23 -9.03 5.35
CA PRO A 257 -10.97 -9.15 6.79
C PRO A 257 -11.68 -8.03 7.57
N ALA A 258 -12.25 -8.43 8.71
CA ALA A 258 -12.69 -7.49 9.73
C ALA A 258 -11.47 -6.75 10.32
N THR A 259 -11.63 -5.48 10.64
CA THR A 259 -10.56 -4.66 11.21
C THR A 259 -11.11 -3.56 12.09
N ARG A 260 -10.37 -3.18 13.12
CA ARG A 260 -10.66 -1.97 13.91
C ARG A 260 -10.02 -0.73 13.32
N ASN A 261 -9.32 -0.84 12.20
CA ASN A 261 -8.47 0.22 11.66
C ASN A 261 -9.06 0.92 10.41
N ASN A 262 -10.29 0.59 10.03
CA ASN A 262 -11.11 1.30 9.05
C ASN A 262 -12.49 1.63 9.69
N PRO A 263 -13.08 2.82 9.47
CA PRO A 263 -14.34 3.21 10.10
C PRO A 263 -15.53 2.31 9.74
N SER A 264 -15.46 1.62 8.60
CA SER A 264 -16.44 0.61 8.15
C SER A 264 -16.26 -0.76 8.81
N CYS A 265 -15.25 -0.91 9.69
CA CYS A 265 -14.94 -2.13 10.42
C CYS A 265 -14.50 -3.34 9.58
N GLU A 266 -14.29 -3.13 8.30
CA GLU A 266 -13.80 -4.11 7.33
C GLU A 266 -13.05 -3.37 6.22
N VAL A 267 -12.27 -4.13 5.45
CA VAL A 267 -11.60 -3.66 4.23
C VAL A 267 -11.72 -4.74 3.17
N PHE A 268 -11.75 -4.35 1.90
CA PHE A 268 -11.88 -5.28 0.78
C PHE A 268 -10.64 -5.25 -0.08
N TRP A 269 -10.06 -6.43 -0.30
CA TRP A 269 -8.81 -6.57 -1.04
C TRP A 269 -8.94 -7.57 -2.18
N GLY A 270 -8.24 -7.31 -3.29
CA GLY A 270 -8.04 -8.30 -4.36
C GLY A 270 -6.90 -9.27 -4.04
N TRP A 271 -5.97 -8.85 -3.20
CA TRP A 271 -4.83 -9.63 -2.75
C TRP A 271 -4.23 -9.06 -1.46
N HIS A 272 -3.37 -9.83 -0.80
CA HIS A 272 -2.61 -9.36 0.36
C HIS A 272 -1.26 -10.09 0.43
N VAL A 273 -0.28 -9.53 1.14
CA VAL A 273 1.04 -10.14 1.32
C VAL A 273 1.57 -9.90 2.72
N ALA A 274 2.21 -10.94 3.26
CA ALA A 274 2.94 -10.84 4.51
C ALA A 274 4.22 -11.68 4.50
N PRO A 275 5.24 -11.29 5.29
CA PRO A 275 6.42 -12.10 5.53
C PRO A 275 6.08 -13.43 6.20
N THR A 276 6.89 -14.45 5.89
CA THR A 276 6.80 -15.76 6.51
C THR A 276 8.12 -16.23 7.11
N LEU A 277 8.03 -16.97 8.20
CA LEU A 277 9.13 -17.68 8.83
C LEU A 277 8.83 -19.17 8.90
N ARG A 278 9.86 -19.99 8.75
CA ARG A 278 9.78 -21.41 9.05
C ARG A 278 10.05 -21.60 10.54
N VAL A 279 9.05 -22.03 11.31
CA VAL A 279 9.11 -22.08 12.77
C VAL A 279 9.05 -23.52 13.25
N ARG A 280 10.04 -23.90 14.05
CA ARG A 280 10.20 -25.23 14.63
C ARG A 280 9.25 -25.41 15.84
N ARG A 281 8.41 -26.45 15.83
CA ARG A 281 7.49 -26.76 16.95
C ARG A 281 8.12 -27.62 18.06
N TRP A 282 9.10 -28.45 17.72
CA TRP A 282 9.77 -29.37 18.65
C TRP A 282 11.25 -29.51 18.30
N LEU A 283 12.07 -30.24 19.07
CA LEU A 283 13.51 -30.38 18.81
C LEU A 283 13.88 -30.77 17.35
N TRP A 284 12.98 -31.43 16.62
CA TRP A 284 13.18 -31.90 15.25
C TRP A 284 12.84 -30.86 14.16
N ILE A 285 13.78 -30.63 13.23
CA ILE A 285 13.67 -29.69 12.09
C ILE A 285 12.56 -30.05 11.08
N PHE A 286 12.17 -31.32 10.99
CA PHE A 286 11.11 -31.78 10.08
C PHE A 286 9.70 -31.42 10.59
N MET A 287 9.56 -31.05 11.86
CA MET A 287 8.29 -30.58 12.45
C MET A 287 8.23 -29.05 12.50
N ALA A 288 8.59 -28.41 11.39
CA ALA A 288 8.48 -26.97 11.24
C ALA A 288 7.23 -26.60 10.42
N ARG A 289 6.58 -25.50 10.80
CA ARG A 289 5.44 -24.92 10.08
C ARG A 289 5.80 -23.54 9.55
N THR A 290 5.13 -23.12 8.49
CA THR A 290 5.20 -21.73 8.02
C THR A 290 4.29 -20.89 8.92
N GLU A 291 4.89 -19.91 9.60
CA GLU A 291 4.16 -18.87 10.31
C GLU A 291 4.25 -17.55 9.54
N VAL A 292 3.14 -16.81 9.54
CA VAL A 292 3.01 -15.49 8.95
C VAL A 292 3.19 -14.45 10.05
N ILE A 293 3.96 -13.40 9.74
CA ILE A 293 4.18 -12.26 10.62
C ILE A 293 3.44 -11.07 10.01
N ASP A 294 2.28 -10.74 10.57
CA ASP A 294 1.42 -9.68 10.04
C ASP A 294 0.78 -8.87 11.17
N PRO A 295 1.47 -7.83 11.68
CA PRO A 295 0.92 -6.97 12.74
C PRO A 295 -0.34 -6.18 12.35
N ALA A 296 -0.68 -6.10 11.06
CA ALA A 296 -1.91 -5.44 10.63
C ALA A 296 -3.17 -6.29 10.88
N LEU A 297 -3.02 -7.62 10.99
CA LEU A 297 -4.12 -8.57 11.19
C LEU A 297 -4.04 -9.33 12.52
N PHE A 298 -2.85 -9.46 13.13
CA PHE A 298 -2.65 -10.34 14.28
C PHE A 298 -1.77 -9.70 15.36
N GLY A 299 -1.96 -10.12 16.61
CA GLY A 299 -1.09 -9.76 17.75
C GLY A 299 0.10 -10.70 17.97
N GLY A 300 0.40 -11.59 17.02
CA GLY A 300 1.51 -12.54 17.09
C GLY A 300 1.72 -13.33 15.79
N PRO A 301 2.81 -14.13 15.72
CA PRO A 301 2.98 -15.09 14.63
C PRO A 301 1.82 -16.08 14.59
N VAL A 302 1.28 -16.33 13.40
CA VAL A 302 0.18 -17.29 13.20
C VAL A 302 0.49 -18.28 12.10
N ALA A 303 -0.14 -19.45 12.12
CA ALA A 303 0.00 -20.40 11.02
C ALA A 303 -0.55 -19.79 9.71
N GLN A 304 0.05 -20.13 8.56
CA GLN A 304 -0.41 -19.68 7.25
C GLN A 304 -1.90 -19.98 6.99
N SER A 305 -2.43 -21.10 7.49
CA SER A 305 -3.86 -21.43 7.40
C SER A 305 -4.74 -20.48 8.21
N THR A 306 -4.30 -20.08 9.41
CA THR A 306 -5.00 -19.10 10.26
C THR A 306 -4.97 -17.71 9.63
N TRP A 307 -3.83 -17.33 9.02
CA TRP A 307 -3.73 -16.08 8.28
C TRP A 307 -4.64 -16.06 7.04
N LYS A 308 -4.76 -17.18 6.32
CA LYS A 308 -5.71 -17.29 5.20
C LYS A 308 -7.17 -17.17 5.70
N SER A 309 -7.53 -17.83 6.80
CA SER A 309 -8.93 -17.92 7.23
C SER A 309 -9.55 -16.60 7.65
N VAL A 310 -8.78 -15.67 8.24
CA VAL A 310 -9.34 -14.37 8.68
C VAL A 310 -9.65 -13.41 7.52
N GLN A 311 -9.13 -13.69 6.32
CA GLN A 311 -9.35 -12.87 5.14
C GLN A 311 -10.66 -13.20 4.41
N ASN A 312 -11.44 -14.14 4.96
CA ASN A 312 -12.83 -14.42 4.61
C ASN A 312 -13.10 -14.82 3.14
N ASP A 313 -12.13 -15.47 2.50
CA ASP A 313 -12.31 -16.09 1.19
C ASP A 313 -11.86 -17.57 1.21
N PRO A 314 -12.79 -18.53 1.15
CA PRO A 314 -12.44 -19.95 1.11
C PRO A 314 -11.69 -20.32 -0.19
N ASN A 315 -12.01 -19.65 -1.30
CA ASN A 315 -11.46 -19.90 -2.63
C ASN A 315 -10.13 -19.19 -2.89
N ALA A 316 -9.68 -18.33 -1.97
CA ALA A 316 -8.43 -17.61 -2.13
C ALA A 316 -7.23 -18.54 -2.32
N THR A 317 -6.34 -18.16 -3.21
CA THR A 317 -5.14 -18.94 -3.54
C THR A 317 -3.93 -18.39 -2.79
N LEU A 318 -2.99 -19.27 -2.43
CA LEU A 318 -1.76 -18.87 -1.75
C LEU A 318 -0.55 -19.11 -2.66
N THR A 319 0.24 -18.06 -2.87
CA THR A 319 1.45 -18.11 -3.69
C THR A 319 2.67 -17.75 -2.83
N PRO A 320 3.62 -18.67 -2.59
CA PRO A 320 4.84 -18.34 -1.89
C PRO A 320 5.85 -17.64 -2.81
N SER A 321 6.65 -16.71 -2.29
CA SER A 321 7.74 -16.08 -3.04
C SER A 321 9.01 -15.92 -2.23
N SER A 322 10.11 -15.54 -2.90
CA SER A 322 11.31 -15.04 -2.24
C SER A 322 11.02 -13.73 -1.50
N ALA A 323 11.78 -13.45 -0.44
CA ALA A 323 11.70 -12.19 0.28
C ALA A 323 12.19 -10.98 -0.55
N SER A 324 12.90 -11.17 -1.65
CA SER A 324 13.31 -10.08 -2.57
C SER A 324 12.16 -9.54 -3.42
N ILE A 325 11.09 -10.31 -3.60
CA ILE A 325 9.94 -9.89 -4.40
C ILE A 325 9.23 -8.75 -3.65
N PHE A 326 9.18 -7.59 -4.29
CA PHE A 326 8.44 -6.41 -3.86
C PHE A 326 6.99 -6.48 -4.35
N TYR A 327 6.78 -6.88 -5.61
CA TYR A 327 5.45 -7.07 -6.21
C TYR A 327 5.43 -8.37 -7.03
N LEU A 328 4.42 -9.22 -6.78
CA LEU A 328 4.39 -10.58 -7.31
C LEU A 328 4.21 -10.62 -8.82
N TRP A 329 3.22 -9.90 -9.33
CA TRP A 329 2.92 -9.84 -10.76
C TRP A 329 4.02 -9.03 -11.44
N GLY A 330 4.76 -9.67 -12.34
CA GLY A 330 5.97 -9.09 -12.95
C GLY A 330 7.26 -9.34 -12.16
N SER A 331 7.20 -10.02 -11.00
CA SER A 331 8.39 -10.39 -10.19
C SER A 331 9.31 -9.20 -9.88
N VAL A 332 8.70 -8.05 -9.56
CA VAL A 332 9.42 -6.81 -9.28
C VAL A 332 10.17 -6.93 -7.96
N THR A 333 11.38 -6.37 -7.90
CA THR A 333 12.20 -6.30 -6.68
C THR A 333 12.53 -4.86 -6.31
N ASP A 334 12.83 -4.61 -5.04
CA ASP A 334 13.20 -3.29 -4.50
C ASP A 334 14.47 -3.39 -3.65
N PRO A 335 15.64 -3.65 -4.25
CA PRO A 335 16.86 -3.99 -3.50
C PRO A 335 17.43 -2.86 -2.65
N ASP A 336 17.14 -1.60 -2.98
CA ASP A 336 17.61 -0.40 -2.28
C ASP A 336 16.56 0.21 -1.33
N ASN A 337 15.38 -0.43 -1.21
CA ASN A 337 14.25 0.01 -0.40
C ASN A 337 13.65 1.36 -0.84
N SER A 338 14.01 1.90 -2.01
CA SER A 338 13.56 3.22 -2.46
C SER A 338 12.05 3.24 -2.72
N GLN A 339 11.52 2.19 -3.34
CA GLN A 339 10.08 2.08 -3.59
C GLN A 339 9.33 1.84 -2.28
N THR A 340 9.88 0.99 -1.42
CA THR A 340 9.34 0.70 -0.10
C THR A 340 9.20 1.98 0.73
N GLU A 341 10.22 2.84 0.79
CA GLU A 341 10.12 4.11 1.51
C GLU A 341 9.07 5.04 0.91
N GLY A 342 8.97 5.13 -0.43
CA GLY A 342 7.91 5.92 -1.09
C GLY A 342 6.50 5.43 -0.77
N VAL A 343 6.30 4.11 -0.71
CA VAL A 343 5.03 3.49 -0.31
C VAL A 343 4.73 3.76 1.16
N LEU A 344 5.69 3.52 2.06
CA LEU A 344 5.49 3.78 3.49
C LEU A 344 5.24 5.25 3.78
N ALA A 345 5.95 6.17 3.13
CA ALA A 345 5.71 7.61 3.25
C ALA A 345 4.29 7.97 2.82
N THR A 346 3.82 7.44 1.68
CA THR A 346 2.46 7.68 1.20
C THR A 346 1.41 7.21 2.21
N TYR A 347 1.50 5.96 2.70
CA TYR A 347 0.49 5.43 3.61
C TYR A 347 0.61 5.94 5.06
N ARG A 348 1.75 6.52 5.45
CA ARG A 348 1.85 7.34 6.66
C ARG A 348 0.98 8.60 6.54
N LEU A 349 0.97 9.25 5.39
CA LEU A 349 0.09 10.42 5.14
C LEU A 349 -1.39 10.01 5.11
N HIS A 350 -1.72 8.86 4.51
CA HIS A 350 -3.10 8.35 4.56
C HIS A 350 -3.56 8.05 6.00
N LEU A 351 -2.71 7.43 6.83
CA LEU A 351 -3.03 7.18 8.24
C LEU A 351 -3.26 8.50 9.01
N ARG A 352 -2.43 9.51 8.75
CA ARG A 352 -2.59 10.86 9.32
C ARG A 352 -3.91 11.48 8.86
N ASN A 353 -4.20 11.44 7.56
CA ASN A 353 -5.43 12.00 6.99
C ASN A 353 -6.68 11.35 7.60
N ARG A 354 -6.69 10.02 7.70
CA ARG A 354 -7.77 9.28 8.37
C ARG A 354 -7.98 9.73 9.81
N SER A 355 -6.90 9.99 10.54
CA SER A 355 -6.98 10.39 11.95
C SER A 355 -7.53 11.81 12.14
N LEU A 356 -7.58 12.62 11.07
CA LEU A 356 -8.23 13.94 11.05
C LEU A 356 -9.70 13.88 10.61
N SER A 357 -10.20 12.69 10.23
CA SER A 357 -11.61 12.51 9.88
C SER A 357 -12.51 12.65 11.11
N PRO A 358 -13.81 12.92 10.94
CA PRO A 358 -14.77 12.95 12.04
C PRO A 358 -14.85 11.64 12.86
N SER A 359 -14.39 10.52 12.29
CA SER A 359 -14.34 9.23 13.00
C SER A 359 -13.21 9.15 14.03
N GLY A 360 -12.24 10.09 13.97
CA GLY A 360 -11.06 10.10 14.81
C GLY A 360 -9.99 9.08 14.39
N PRO A 361 -8.95 8.88 15.23
CA PRO A 361 -7.86 7.95 14.92
C PRO A 361 -8.25 6.48 15.15
N PRO A 362 -7.80 5.54 14.30
CA PRO A 362 -7.90 4.11 14.60
C PRO A 362 -7.01 3.72 15.80
N PRO A 363 -7.32 2.63 16.53
CA PRO A 363 -8.41 1.69 16.30
C PRO A 363 -9.77 2.20 16.80
N TYR A 364 -10.82 1.93 16.03
CA TYR A 364 -12.19 2.34 16.32
C TYR A 364 -12.89 1.40 17.30
N ALA A 365 -13.42 1.97 18.40
CA ALA A 365 -14.01 1.20 19.48
C ALA A 365 -15.28 0.44 19.08
N HIS A 366 -16.06 0.97 18.12
CA HIS A 366 -17.30 0.35 17.64
C HIS A 366 -17.07 -0.89 16.78
N CYS A 367 -15.85 -1.07 16.25
CA CYS A 367 -15.55 -2.22 15.41
C CYS A 367 -15.28 -3.49 16.24
N PRO A 368 -15.79 -4.66 15.79
CA PRO A 368 -15.59 -5.92 16.47
C PRO A 368 -14.11 -6.35 16.48
N VAL A 369 -13.76 -7.21 17.46
CA VAL A 369 -12.43 -7.80 17.63
C VAL A 369 -12.36 -9.14 16.93
#